data_AF-A0A2G9USG3-F1
#
_entry.id   AF-A0A2G9USG3-F1
#
_cell.length_a   1.000
_cell.length_b   1.000
_cell.length_c   1.000
_cell.angle_alpha   90.00
_cell.angle_beta   90.00
_cell.angle_gamma   90.00
#
_symmetry.space_group_name_H-M   'P 1'
#
loop_
_entity.id
_entity.type
_entity.pdbx_description
1 polymer ?
#
loop_
_entity_poly.entity_id
_entity_poly.type
_entity_poly.pdbx_seq_one_letter_code
_entity_poly.pdbx_strand_id
1 'polypeptide(L)'
;MDFTLKAVPEEIILKKVTGRREKVNRANLLNVDNKNWQSIVCRRCDSLILFEDKVNLLEGGYKAKLPIMTPGAKNTTDTEDISWWWHSNDDFDFDTIGYAMPMVDGKKILVCGDCEFGPIGLRSPDAKEFWLAVERVGYADKPAPKGHKIVPRKAKKM
;
A
#
# COMPACT_ATOMS: atom_id res chain seq x y z
N MET A 1 37.76 1.30 -23.46
CA MET A 1 37.01 0.22 -22.79
C MET A 1 36.20 0.90 -21.71
N ASP A 2 34.98 1.31 -22.05
CA ASP A 2 34.12 2.04 -21.13
C ASP A 2 33.53 1.06 -20.12
N PHE A 3 34.04 1.13 -18.89
CA PHE A 3 33.43 0.46 -17.75
C PHE A 3 32.16 1.21 -17.39
N THR A 4 31.04 0.77 -17.97
CA THR A 4 29.71 1.13 -17.49
C THR A 4 29.67 0.87 -15.99
N LEU A 5 29.59 1.93 -15.19
CA LEU A 5 29.27 1.84 -13.76
C LEU A 5 27.90 1.16 -13.70
N LYS A 6 27.89 -0.16 -13.44
CA LYS A 6 26.67 -0.84 -13.06
C LYS A 6 26.25 -0.19 -11.75
N ALA A 7 25.11 0.49 -11.76
CA ALA A 7 24.50 1.01 -10.55
C ALA A 7 24.50 -0.12 -9.51
N VAL A 8 25.22 0.09 -8.40
CA VAL A 8 25.14 -0.81 -7.26
C VAL A 8 23.68 -0.74 -6.82
N PRO A 9 22.95 -1.87 -6.70
CA PRO A 9 21.58 -1.82 -6.24
C PRO A 9 21.58 -1.12 -4.87
N GLU A 10 20.82 -0.04 -4.78
CA GLU A 10 20.69 0.75 -3.56
C GLU A 10 20.19 -0.20 -2.47
N GLU A 11 21.00 -0.38 -1.42
CA GLU A 11 20.67 -1.34 -0.36
C GLU A 11 19.36 -0.90 0.32
N ILE A 12 18.35 -1.77 0.31
CA ILE A 12 17.04 -1.44 0.89
C ILE A 12 17.18 -1.29 2.41
N ILE A 13 16.96 -0.06 2.90
CA ILE A 13 17.00 0.23 4.33
C ILE A 13 15.69 -0.24 4.98
N LEU A 14 15.78 -1.25 5.86
CA LEU A 14 14.63 -1.77 6.60
C LEU A 14 14.44 -1.02 7.93
N LYS A 15 13.34 -0.29 8.05
CA LYS A 15 12.94 0.39 9.27
C LYS A 15 12.39 -0.59 10.31
N LYS A 16 12.59 -0.27 11.59
CA LYS A 16 11.88 -0.91 12.70
C LYS A 16 10.47 -0.34 12.78
N VAL A 17 9.48 -1.15 12.43
CA VAL A 17 8.06 -0.78 12.46
C VAL A 17 7.23 -1.82 13.20
N THR A 18 6.08 -1.41 13.72
CA THR A 18 5.12 -2.35 14.32
C THR A 18 4.33 -3.06 13.23
N GLY A 19 3.85 -4.27 13.51
CA GLY A 19 2.95 -4.99 12.60
C GLY A 19 1.49 -4.54 12.67
N ARG A 20 1.15 -3.69 13.64
CA ARG A 20 -0.21 -3.21 13.90
C ARG A 20 -0.53 -2.03 12.97
N ARG A 21 -1.81 -1.79 12.76
CA ARG A 21 -2.30 -0.61 12.06
C ARG A 21 -1.92 0.67 12.82
N GLU A 22 -1.67 1.75 12.07
CA GLU A 22 -1.36 3.07 12.61
C GLU A 22 -2.51 4.03 12.33
N LYS A 23 -2.78 4.95 13.27
CA LYS A 23 -3.85 5.93 13.13
C LYS A 23 -3.53 6.89 11.97
N VAL A 24 -4.44 7.00 11.00
CA VAL A 24 -4.30 7.92 9.88
C VAL A 24 -5.32 9.06 9.97
N ASN A 25 -4.89 10.29 9.70
CA ASN A 25 -5.81 11.42 9.63
C ASN A 25 -6.48 11.47 8.25
N ARG A 26 -7.78 11.14 8.22
CA ARG A 26 -8.62 11.17 7.01
C ARG A 26 -8.52 12.46 6.21
N ALA A 27 -8.42 13.61 6.88
CA ALA A 27 -8.34 14.91 6.21
C ALA A 27 -7.05 15.07 5.38
N ASN A 28 -6.06 14.18 5.56
CA ASN A 28 -4.80 14.15 4.84
C ASN A 28 -4.73 13.10 3.73
N LEU A 29 -5.81 12.35 3.46
CA LEU A 29 -5.74 11.22 2.53
C LEU A 29 -6.09 11.56 1.08
N LEU A 30 -6.96 12.55 0.88
CA LEU A 30 -7.67 12.71 -0.39
C LEU A 30 -7.21 13.93 -1.18
N ASN A 31 -7.07 13.75 -2.49
CA ASN A 31 -6.95 14.85 -3.45
C ASN A 31 -8.34 15.41 -3.79
N VAL A 32 -8.39 16.47 -4.60
CA VAL A 32 -9.65 17.10 -5.02
C VAL A 32 -10.61 16.16 -5.76
N ASP A 33 -10.08 15.10 -6.37
CA ASP A 33 -10.83 14.07 -7.11
C ASP A 33 -11.26 12.88 -6.24
N ASN A 34 -11.03 12.94 -4.92
CA ASN A 34 -11.31 11.87 -3.95
C ASN A 34 -10.47 10.59 -4.11
N LYS A 35 -9.31 10.69 -4.75
CA LYS A 35 -8.30 9.64 -4.78
C LYS A 35 -7.20 9.90 -3.76
N ASN A 36 -6.27 8.96 -3.61
CA ASN A 36 -5.11 9.14 -2.76
C ASN A 36 -4.28 10.37 -3.17
N TRP A 37 -4.11 11.31 -2.23
CA TRP A 37 -3.36 12.54 -2.47
C TRP A 37 -1.85 12.31 -2.56
N GLN A 38 -1.31 11.47 -1.69
CA GLN A 38 0.12 11.14 -1.71
C GLN A 38 0.33 9.73 -2.26
N SER A 39 1.56 9.48 -2.70
CA SER A 39 1.97 8.12 -3.03
C SER A 39 1.91 7.24 -1.79
N ILE A 40 1.51 5.99 -1.99
CA ILE A 40 1.38 4.99 -0.95
C ILE A 40 2.62 4.12 -0.99
N VAL A 41 3.27 3.98 0.17
CA VAL A 41 4.57 3.31 0.31
C VAL A 41 4.54 2.23 1.38
N CYS A 42 5.47 1.28 1.32
CA CYS A 42 5.66 0.32 2.38
C CYS A 42 6.21 1.02 3.64
N ARG A 43 5.57 0.82 4.79
CA ARG A 43 6.04 1.37 6.08
C ARG A 43 7.44 0.89 6.47
N ARG A 44 7.84 -0.30 6.02
CA ARG A 44 9.11 -0.93 6.41
C ARG A 44 10.29 -0.52 5.54
N CYS A 45 10.11 -0.41 4.23
CA CYS A 45 11.22 -0.18 3.29
C CYS A 45 11.04 1.03 2.36
N ASP A 46 9.96 1.80 2.48
CA ASP A 46 9.62 2.94 1.61
C ASP A 46 9.46 2.62 0.12
N SER A 47 9.45 1.34 -0.23
CA SER A 47 9.07 0.89 -1.57
C SER A 47 7.74 1.48 -1.98
N LEU A 48 7.66 1.93 -3.22
CA LEU A 48 6.44 2.48 -3.78
C LEU A 48 5.45 1.34 -4.06
N ILE A 49 4.23 1.50 -3.55
CA ILE A 49 3.13 0.56 -3.79
C ILE A 49 2.20 1.14 -4.86
N LEU A 50 1.76 2.39 -4.68
CA LEU A 50 0.89 3.11 -5.63
C LEU A 50 1.35 4.57 -5.70
N PHE A 51 1.41 5.13 -6.90
CA PHE A 51 1.56 6.58 -7.07
C PHE A 51 0.30 7.34 -6.60
N GLU A 52 0.42 8.66 -6.47
CA GLU A 52 -0.74 9.55 -6.23
C GLU A 52 -1.79 9.47 -7.34
N ASP A 53 -3.03 9.85 -7.02
CA ASP A 53 -4.17 9.90 -7.94
C ASP A 53 -4.54 8.56 -8.62
N LYS A 54 -4.38 7.43 -7.91
CA LYS A 54 -4.70 6.10 -8.43
C LYS A 54 -5.97 5.49 -7.86
N VAL A 55 -6.12 5.51 -6.54
CA VAL A 55 -7.07 4.64 -5.84
C VAL A 55 -8.14 5.41 -5.10
N ASN A 56 -9.33 4.80 -5.03
CA ASN A 56 -10.49 5.37 -4.32
C ASN A 56 -10.53 4.90 -2.87
N LEU A 57 -10.95 5.77 -1.96
CA LEU A 57 -11.16 5.41 -0.56
C LEU A 57 -12.52 4.76 -0.37
N LEU A 58 -12.54 3.52 0.13
CA LEU A 58 -13.74 2.81 0.56
C LEU A 58 -13.83 2.81 2.09
N GLU A 59 -14.94 3.36 2.60
CA GLU A 59 -15.24 3.43 4.02
C GLU A 59 -16.49 2.61 4.34
N GLY A 60 -16.45 1.83 5.43
CA GLY A 60 -17.65 1.26 6.05
C GLY A 60 -18.34 0.11 5.30
N GLY A 61 -17.95 -0.20 4.06
CA GLY A 61 -18.56 -1.28 3.27
C GLY A 61 -18.03 -2.68 3.58
N TYR A 62 -16.71 -2.82 3.83
CA TYR A 62 -16.06 -4.11 4.05
C TYR A 62 -15.14 -4.06 5.27
N LYS A 63 -15.36 -4.96 6.23
CA LYS A 63 -14.50 -5.15 7.40
C LYS A 63 -13.84 -6.51 7.29
N ALA A 64 -12.53 -6.57 7.46
CA ALA A 64 -11.79 -7.83 7.51
C ALA A 64 -10.91 -7.89 8.75
N LYS A 65 -10.80 -9.08 9.33
CA LYS A 65 -9.86 -9.35 10.42
C LYS A 65 -8.55 -9.86 9.81
N LEU A 66 -7.55 -8.99 9.76
CA LEU A 66 -6.25 -9.34 9.17
C LEU A 66 -5.24 -9.77 10.24
N PRO A 67 -4.40 -10.79 9.97
CA PRO A 67 -3.22 -11.08 10.79
C PRO A 67 -2.32 -9.86 10.96
N ILE A 68 -1.62 -9.77 12.09
CA ILE A 68 -0.61 -8.72 12.30
C ILE A 68 0.50 -8.82 11.26
N MET A 69 0.95 -7.67 10.76
CA MET A 69 1.96 -7.66 9.71
C MET A 69 3.30 -8.19 10.19
N THR A 70 3.88 -9.08 9.40
CA THR A 70 5.21 -9.66 9.62
C THR A 70 5.96 -9.78 8.30
N PRO A 71 7.30 -9.87 8.33
CA PRO A 71 8.08 -10.24 7.15
C PRO A 71 7.65 -11.62 6.63
N GLY A 72 7.32 -11.72 5.34
CA GLY A 72 6.83 -12.93 4.69
C GLY A 72 5.38 -13.29 5.03
N ALA A 73 4.64 -12.37 5.66
CA ALA A 73 3.26 -12.57 6.12
C ALA A 73 3.04 -13.93 6.81
N LYS A 74 3.91 -14.25 7.76
CA LYS A 74 3.84 -15.49 8.53
C LYS A 74 2.50 -15.60 9.23
N ASN A 75 1.96 -16.81 9.26
CA ASN A 75 0.70 -17.08 9.93
C ASN A 75 0.85 -16.77 11.43
N THR A 76 0.04 -15.84 11.92
CA THR A 76 -0.03 -15.45 13.33
C THR A 76 -1.47 -15.56 13.79
N THR A 77 -1.66 -15.97 15.05
CA THR A 77 -2.98 -16.01 15.68
C THR A 77 -3.48 -14.61 16.05
N ASP A 78 -2.57 -13.65 16.17
CA ASP A 78 -2.87 -12.28 16.51
C ASP A 78 -3.39 -11.52 15.28
N THR A 79 -4.51 -10.83 15.46
CA THR A 79 -5.26 -10.19 14.36
C THR A 79 -5.77 -8.81 14.78
N GLU A 80 -6.18 -8.00 13.80
CA GLU A 80 -6.86 -6.73 14.03
C GLU A 80 -7.90 -6.45 12.94
N ASP A 81 -8.92 -5.67 13.30
CA ASP A 81 -9.99 -5.30 12.38
C ASP A 81 -9.59 -4.12 11.50
N ILE A 82 -9.69 -4.31 10.18
CA ILE A 82 -9.46 -3.29 9.16
C ILE A 82 -10.78 -2.94 8.49
N SER A 83 -11.05 -1.65 8.31
CA SER A 83 -12.31 -1.17 7.72
C SER A 83 -12.14 -0.02 6.72
N TRP A 84 -10.92 0.47 6.54
CA TRP A 84 -10.59 1.55 5.61
C TRP A 84 -9.68 0.99 4.53
N TRP A 85 -10.13 1.10 3.29
CA TRP A 85 -9.46 0.47 2.15
C TRP A 85 -9.25 1.48 1.04
N TRP A 86 -8.04 1.49 0.49
CA TRP A 86 -7.86 1.92 -0.88
C TRP A 86 -8.28 0.80 -1.82
N HIS A 87 -9.00 1.14 -2.87
CA HIS A 87 -9.49 0.19 -3.85
C HIS A 87 -8.98 0.52 -5.25
N SER A 88 -8.51 -0.54 -5.94
CA SER A 88 -8.22 -0.55 -7.37
C SER A 88 -8.84 -1.79 -8.00
N ASN A 89 -9.16 -1.68 -9.28
CA ASN A 89 -9.58 -2.76 -10.15
C ASN A 89 -8.55 -3.07 -11.26
N ASP A 90 -7.36 -2.48 -11.16
CA ASP A 90 -6.30 -2.56 -12.16
C ASP A 90 -4.97 -2.93 -11.47
N ASP A 91 -4.39 -4.06 -11.86
CA ASP A 91 -3.09 -4.48 -11.31
C ASP A 91 -1.93 -3.61 -11.81
N PHE A 92 -2.11 -2.94 -12.95
CA PHE A 92 -1.14 -1.99 -13.50
C PHE A 92 -1.10 -0.64 -12.76
N ASP A 93 -2.01 -0.40 -11.81
CA ASP A 93 -1.88 0.76 -10.93
C ASP A 93 -0.71 0.64 -9.96
N PHE A 94 -0.35 -0.60 -9.60
CA PHE A 94 0.69 -0.88 -8.61
C PHE A 94 2.09 -0.78 -9.22
N ASP A 95 3.00 -0.12 -8.51
CA ASP A 95 4.41 -0.08 -8.89
C ASP A 95 5.09 -1.40 -8.51
N THR A 96 5.02 -1.76 -7.22
CA THR A 96 5.40 -3.08 -6.74
C THR A 96 4.41 -3.62 -5.69
N ILE A 97 3.98 -4.87 -5.87
CA ILE A 97 3.14 -5.57 -4.91
C ILE A 97 3.38 -7.07 -4.99
N GLY A 98 3.46 -7.74 -3.85
CA GLY A 98 3.54 -9.18 -3.74
C GLY A 98 2.23 -9.79 -3.23
N TYR A 99 2.11 -11.11 -3.30
CA TYR A 99 1.03 -11.85 -2.67
C TYR A 99 1.54 -13.13 -2.02
N ALA A 100 0.86 -13.59 -0.97
CA ALA A 100 1.21 -14.82 -0.28
C ALA A 100 0.02 -15.80 -0.21
N MET A 101 0.31 -17.07 0.03
CA MET A 101 -0.67 -18.17 0.03
C MET A 101 -1.72 -18.13 1.14
N PRO A 102 -1.46 -17.59 2.36
CA PRO A 102 -2.53 -17.47 3.34
C PRO A 102 -3.68 -16.61 2.78
N MET A 103 -4.89 -17.13 2.85
CA MET A 103 -6.09 -16.41 2.43
C MET A 103 -6.86 -15.89 3.63
N VAL A 104 -7.46 -14.71 3.48
CA VAL A 104 -8.44 -14.15 4.42
C VAL A 104 -9.73 -13.92 3.66
N ASP A 105 -10.84 -14.46 4.15
CA ASP A 105 -12.17 -14.32 3.52
C ASP A 105 -12.18 -14.70 2.03
N GLY A 106 -11.50 -15.80 1.69
CA GLY A 106 -11.36 -16.29 0.32
C GLY A 106 -10.50 -15.43 -0.61
N LYS A 107 -9.77 -14.43 -0.07
CA LYS A 107 -8.92 -13.51 -0.82
C LYS A 107 -7.45 -13.76 -0.49
N LYS A 108 -6.58 -13.64 -1.49
CA LYS A 108 -5.12 -13.70 -1.27
C LYS A 108 -4.70 -12.45 -0.52
N ILE A 109 -3.76 -12.59 0.40
CA ILE A 109 -3.17 -11.43 1.07
C ILE A 109 -2.13 -10.75 0.18
N LEU A 110 -2.09 -9.42 0.25
CA LEU A 110 -1.06 -8.60 -0.38
C LEU A 110 0.07 -8.31 0.61
N VAL A 111 1.30 -8.33 0.10
CA VAL A 111 2.53 -7.97 0.83
C VAL A 111 3.31 -6.93 0.02
N CYS A 112 4.24 -6.22 0.66
CA CYS A 112 5.18 -5.37 -0.07
C CYS A 112 5.97 -6.19 -1.10
N GLY A 113 6.12 -5.68 -2.33
CA GLY A 113 6.84 -6.38 -3.40
C GLY A 113 8.33 -6.56 -3.12
N ASP A 114 8.95 -5.64 -2.37
CA ASP A 114 10.40 -5.66 -2.15
C ASP A 114 10.83 -6.35 -0.85
N CYS A 115 10.13 -6.09 0.27
CA CYS A 115 10.53 -6.61 1.59
C CYS A 115 9.58 -7.64 2.19
N GLU A 116 8.54 -8.03 1.45
CA GLU A 116 7.51 -9.01 1.80
C GLU A 116 6.80 -8.74 3.14
N PHE A 117 6.87 -7.51 3.64
CA PHE A 117 6.19 -7.13 4.88
C PHE A 117 4.68 -7.00 4.62
N GLY A 118 3.88 -7.71 5.39
CA GLY A 118 2.42 -7.70 5.27
C GLY A 118 1.74 -8.67 6.22
N PRO A 119 0.40 -8.81 6.17
CA PRO A 119 -0.43 -8.39 5.04
C PRO A 119 -0.77 -6.91 5.04
N ILE A 120 -0.49 -6.22 3.93
CA ILE A 120 -0.85 -4.81 3.70
C ILE A 120 -2.21 -4.65 3.03
N GLY A 121 -2.79 -5.73 2.51
CA GLY A 121 -4.06 -5.70 1.82
C GLY A 121 -4.57 -7.09 1.43
N LEU A 122 -5.59 -7.09 0.59
CA LEU A 122 -6.26 -8.27 0.04
C LEU A 122 -6.45 -8.11 -1.46
N ARG A 123 -6.52 -9.24 -2.16
CA ARG A 123 -6.79 -9.30 -3.60
C ARG A 123 -7.74 -10.45 -3.90
N SER A 124 -8.68 -10.22 -4.80
CA SER A 124 -9.56 -11.28 -5.29
C SER A 124 -8.76 -12.41 -5.97
N PRO A 125 -9.23 -13.66 -5.91
CA PRO A 125 -8.53 -14.78 -6.54
C PRO A 125 -8.23 -14.60 -8.03
N ASP A 126 -9.08 -13.84 -8.74
CA ASP A 126 -9.02 -13.57 -10.18
C ASP A 126 -8.22 -12.33 -10.57
N ALA A 127 -7.58 -11.63 -9.63
CA ALA A 127 -6.79 -10.42 -9.91
C ALA A 127 -7.57 -9.18 -10.34
N LYS A 128 -8.88 -9.13 -10.14
CA LYS A 128 -9.68 -7.98 -10.61
C LYS A 128 -9.98 -6.95 -9.56
N GLU A 129 -9.83 -7.29 -8.28
CA GLU A 129 -10.15 -6.40 -7.18
C GLU A 129 -9.03 -6.41 -6.14
N PHE A 130 -8.60 -5.22 -5.74
CA PHE A 130 -7.51 -5.00 -4.79
C PHE A 130 -7.98 -4.07 -3.69
N TRP A 131 -7.74 -4.47 -2.44
CA TRP A 131 -8.03 -3.67 -1.25
C TRP A 131 -6.76 -3.49 -0.44
N LEU A 132 -6.23 -2.28 -0.39
CA LEU A 132 -5.04 -1.95 0.39
C LEU A 132 -5.46 -1.27 1.69
N ALA A 133 -5.02 -1.80 2.83
CA ALA A 133 -5.44 -1.32 4.15
C ALA A 133 -4.79 0.05 4.44
N VAL A 134 -5.62 1.10 4.50
CA VAL A 134 -5.20 2.51 4.64
C VAL A 134 -4.26 2.73 5.82
N GLU A 135 -4.52 2.02 6.92
CA GLU A 135 -3.80 2.13 8.20
C GLU A 135 -2.55 1.22 8.28
N ARG A 136 -2.24 0.45 7.23
CA ARG A 136 -1.11 -0.50 7.20
C ARG A 136 0.00 -0.10 6.23
N VAL A 137 -0.15 1.04 5.58
CA VAL A 137 0.78 1.60 4.60
C VAL A 137 1.26 2.99 5.03
N GLY A 138 2.33 3.47 4.41
CA GLY A 138 2.86 4.81 4.59
C GLY A 138 2.41 5.74 3.47
N TYR A 139 2.57 7.05 3.69
CA TYR A 139 2.29 8.09 2.71
C TYR A 139 3.53 8.98 2.60
N ALA A 140 4.03 9.17 1.39
CA ALA A 140 5.20 9.98 1.13
C ALA A 140 5.13 10.59 -0.27
N ASP A 141 5.78 11.72 -0.45
CA ASP A 141 5.96 12.30 -1.79
C ASP A 141 7.03 11.48 -2.52
N LYS A 142 6.72 11.06 -3.74
CA LYS A 142 7.63 10.31 -4.61
C LYS A 142 7.76 11.05 -5.94
N PRO A 143 8.94 11.02 -6.59
CA PRO A 143 9.12 11.67 -7.88
C PRO A 143 8.10 11.16 -8.89
N ALA A 144 7.25 12.05 -9.38
CA ALA A 144 6.23 11.67 -10.34
C ALA A 144 6.87 11.28 -11.69
N PRO A 145 6.32 10.29 -12.42
CA PRO A 145 6.76 9.98 -13.77
C PRO A 145 6.70 11.21 -14.68
N LYS A 146 7.56 11.28 -15.70
CA LYS A 146 7.56 12.40 -16.66
C LYS A 146 6.17 12.58 -17.28
N GLY A 147 5.65 13.80 -17.23
CA GLY A 147 4.33 14.14 -17.76
C GLY A 147 3.15 13.85 -16.83
N HIS A 148 3.40 13.33 -15.62
CA HIS A 148 2.37 13.17 -14.60
C HIS A 148 1.92 14.54 -14.07
N LYS A 149 0.61 14.79 -14.09
CA LYS A 149 0.02 16.03 -13.56
C LYS A 149 -0.21 15.87 -12.07
N ILE A 150 0.41 16.73 -11.27
CA ILE A 150 0.21 16.75 -9.82
C ILE A 150 -1.22 17.21 -9.52
N VAL A 151 -1.98 16.40 -8.80
CA VAL A 151 -3.36 16.71 -8.41
C VAL A 151 -3.39 17.31 -7.00
N PRO A 152 -3.93 18.53 -6.81
CA PRO A 152 -3.92 19.18 -5.51
C PRO A 152 -4.67 18.39 -4.42
N ARG A 153 -4.20 18.57 -3.18
CA ARG A 153 -4.88 18.06 -1.99
C ARG A 153 -6.28 18.61 -1.84
N LYS A 154 -7.21 17.80 -1.33
CA LYS A 154 -8.52 18.29 -0.89
C LYS A 154 -8.37 19.24 0.30
N ALA A 155 -9.02 20.41 0.21
CA ALA A 155 -9.06 21.36 1.30
C ALA A 155 -9.68 20.72 2.55
N LYS A 156 -9.12 21.04 3.73
CA LYS A 156 -9.72 20.65 5.01
C LYS A 156 -11.04 21.41 5.15
N LYS A 157 -12.15 20.70 5.31
CA LYS A 157 -13.40 21.34 5.77
C LYS A 157 -13.12 21.87 7.19
N MET A 158 -13.21 23.19 7.36
CA MET A 158 -13.11 23.85 8.66
C MET A 158 -14.27 23.45 9.57
#